data_AF-A0AAU5L3J4-F1
#
_entry.id   AF-A0AAU5L3J4-F1
#
_cell.length_a   1.000
_cell.length_b   1.000
_cell.length_c   1.000
_cell.angle_alpha   90.00
_cell.angle_beta   90.00
_cell.angle_gamma   90.00
#
_symmetry.space_group_name_H-M   'P 1'
#
loop_
_entity.id
_entity.type
_entity.pdbx_description
1 polymer ?
#
loop_
_entity_poly.entity_id
_entity_poly.type
_entity_poly.pdbx_seq_one_letter_code
_entity_poly.pdbx_strand_id
1 'polypeptide(L)'
;MSDHTQLIPMGVKLTTDIEHRPDRRQEFRYRARVRWTDPNGGGRKSASSSVPTEEEAEAWISRMERAAGRGITPRTLTMTLAEYGDENWDLAMRGLETTTLDPYTAG
;
A
#
# COMPACT_ATOMS: atom_id res chain seq x y z
N MET A 1 -1.83 -27.61 10.04
CA MET A 1 -3.00 -26.72 9.87
C MET A 1 -2.59 -25.37 10.41
N SER A 2 -2.15 -24.48 9.53
CA SER A 2 -1.71 -23.14 9.94
C SER A 2 -2.94 -22.30 10.20
N ASP A 3 -3.06 -21.78 11.41
CA ASP A 3 -4.10 -20.86 11.81
C ASP A 3 -3.92 -19.55 11.02
N HIS A 4 -4.64 -19.41 9.91
CA HIS A 4 -4.76 -18.14 9.21
C HIS A 4 -5.73 -17.28 10.01
N THR A 5 -5.24 -16.68 11.09
CA THR A 5 -5.96 -15.62 11.80
C THR A 5 -6.37 -14.59 10.74
N GLN A 6 -7.66 -14.51 10.46
CA GLN A 6 -8.23 -13.55 9.52
C GLN A 6 -8.08 -12.17 10.15
N LEU A 7 -7.00 -11.48 9.80
CA LEU A 7 -6.65 -10.18 10.37
C LEU A 7 -7.75 -9.19 10.01
N ILE A 8 -8.46 -8.72 11.03
CA ILE A 8 -9.41 -7.62 10.92
C ILE A 8 -8.63 -6.42 10.35
N PRO A 9 -9.14 -5.71 9.33
CA PRO A 9 -8.44 -4.55 8.78
C PRO A 9 -8.24 -3.50 9.87
N MET A 10 -7.05 -3.48 10.47
CA MET A 10 -6.70 -2.51 11.50
C MET A 10 -6.13 -1.27 10.82
N GLY A 11 -6.71 -0.12 11.13
CA GLY A 11 -6.14 1.14 10.69
C GLY A 11 -4.73 1.32 11.24
N VAL A 12 -3.79 1.71 10.38
CA VAL A 12 -2.41 1.97 10.80
C VAL A 12 -2.20 3.45 11.05
N LYS A 13 -1.52 3.79 12.16
CA LYS A 13 -1.13 5.18 12.43
C LYS A 13 0.04 5.57 11.53
N LEU A 14 -0.11 6.68 10.81
CA LEU A 14 0.93 7.22 9.94
C LEU A 14 1.74 8.30 10.67
N THR A 15 3.03 8.37 10.36
CA THR A 15 3.89 9.54 10.58
C THR A 15 4.22 10.15 9.23
N THR A 16 4.03 11.46 9.06
CA THR A 16 4.07 12.13 7.76
C THR A 16 5.12 13.24 7.76
N ASP A 17 5.72 13.49 6.59
CA ASP A 17 6.61 14.63 6.34
C ASP A 17 6.56 15.06 4.87
N ILE A 18 6.78 16.36 4.63
CA ILE A 18 6.98 16.94 3.30
C ILE A 18 8.37 17.57 3.28
N GLU A 19 9.18 17.17 2.31
CA GLU A 19 10.54 17.69 2.11
C GLU A 19 10.57 18.54 0.82
N HIS A 20 10.87 19.83 0.94
CA HIS A 20 11.10 20.72 -0.20
C HIS A 20 12.54 20.57 -0.72
N ARG A 21 12.70 20.26 -2.01
CA ARG A 21 13.97 19.93 -2.67
C ARG A 21 14.19 20.86 -3.88
N PRO A 22 14.66 22.09 -3.66
CA PRO A 22 14.80 23.10 -4.72
C PRO A 22 15.78 22.67 -5.82
N ASP A 23 16.77 21.84 -5.49
CA ASP A 23 17.78 21.33 -6.42
C ASP A 23 17.26 20.22 -7.36
N ARG A 24 16.01 19.77 -7.19
CA ARG A 24 15.38 18.75 -8.05
C ARG A 24 14.64 19.39 -9.22
N ARG A 25 14.42 18.58 -10.26
CA ARG A 25 13.51 18.93 -11.37
C ARG A 25 12.17 19.39 -10.80
N GLN A 26 11.54 20.34 -11.50
CA GLN A 26 10.29 20.94 -11.05
C GLN A 26 9.23 19.87 -10.73
N GLU A 27 9.13 18.83 -11.56
CA GLU A 27 8.21 17.69 -11.39
C GLU A 27 8.41 16.87 -10.09
N PHE A 28 9.56 17.01 -9.42
CA PHE A 28 9.93 16.26 -8.21
C PHE A 28 10.34 17.16 -7.04
N ARG A 29 9.90 18.42 -7.05
CA ARG A 29 10.35 19.45 -6.10
C ARG A 29 9.93 19.17 -4.65
N TYR A 30 8.78 18.55 -4.43
CA TYR A 30 8.30 18.18 -3.10
C TYR A 30 8.28 16.68 -2.95
N ARG A 31 8.79 16.17 -1.83
CA ARG A 31 8.68 14.75 -1.48
C ARG A 31 7.74 14.59 -0.30
N ALA A 32 6.57 14.04 -0.55
CA ALA A 32 5.68 13.55 0.49
C ALA A 32 6.14 12.17 0.96
N ARG A 33 6.12 11.93 2.26
CA ARG A 33 6.49 10.63 2.83
C ARG A 33 5.57 10.27 3.98
N VAL A 34 5.18 9.00 4.02
CA VAL A 34 4.48 8.39 5.15
C VAL A 34 5.30 7.22 5.69
N ARG A 35 5.29 7.06 7.01
CA ARG A 35 5.88 5.91 7.72
C ARG A 35 4.86 5.29 8.65
N TRP A 36 4.89 3.98 8.80
CA TRP A 36 4.01 3.25 9.71
C TRP A 36 4.71 2.00 10.25
N THR A 37 4.17 1.44 11.33
CA THR A 37 4.57 0.12 11.82
C THR A 37 3.73 -0.93 11.12
N ASP A 38 4.38 -1.93 10.52
CA ASP A 38 3.69 -3.04 9.87
C ASP A 38 2.90 -3.87 10.90
N PRO A 39 1.57 -3.98 10.78
CA PRO A 39 0.76 -4.76 11.73
C PRO A 39 0.99 -6.27 11.62
N ASN A 40 1.56 -6.77 10.52
CA ASN A 40 1.56 -8.20 10.19
C ASN A 40 2.93 -8.88 10.33
N GLY A 41 4.02 -8.11 10.40
CA GLY A 41 5.37 -8.69 10.35
C GLY A 41 6.43 -7.94 11.14
N GLY A 42 6.05 -6.84 11.81
CA GLY A 42 6.97 -6.05 12.62
C GLY A 42 7.98 -5.25 11.79
N GLY A 43 8.09 -3.97 12.12
CA GLY A 43 9.08 -3.09 11.51
C GLY A 43 8.48 -1.82 10.95
N ARG A 44 9.32 -0.79 10.84
CA ARG A 44 8.90 0.50 10.28
C ARG A 44 8.97 0.44 8.76
N LYS A 45 7.82 0.63 8.12
CA LYS A 45 7.70 0.76 6.66
C LYS A 45 7.57 2.22 6.27
N SER A 46 7.84 2.52 5.01
CA SER A 46 7.68 3.86 4.46
C SER A 46 7.25 3.82 2.99
N ALA A 47 6.44 4.80 2.60
CA ALA A 47 6.11 5.08 1.21
C ALA A 47 6.37 6.58 0.97
N SER A 48 6.78 6.94 -0.24
CA SER A 48 6.96 8.35 -0.61
C SER A 48 6.58 8.61 -2.05
N SER A 49 6.07 9.80 -2.33
CA SER A 49 5.84 10.32 -3.67
C SER A 49 6.58 11.64 -3.86
N SER A 50 7.02 11.90 -5.08
CA SER A 50 7.65 13.16 -5.47
C SER A 50 6.75 13.88 -6.45
N VAL A 51 6.41 15.14 -6.16
CA VAL A 51 5.40 15.93 -6.88
C VAL A 51 5.88 17.37 -7.06
N PRO A 52 5.31 18.12 -8.01
CA PRO A 52 5.74 19.48 -8.33
C PRO A 52 5.40 20.55 -7.29
N THR A 53 4.30 20.39 -6.55
CA THR A 53 3.83 21.41 -5.60
C THR A 53 3.63 20.86 -4.20
N GLU A 54 3.59 21.77 -3.22
CA GLU A 54 3.32 21.42 -1.82
C GLU A 54 1.89 20.91 -1.64
N GLU A 55 0.93 21.51 -2.34
CA GLU A 55 -0.49 21.12 -2.26
C GLU A 55 -0.70 19.69 -2.78
N GLU A 56 0.02 19.29 -3.84
CA GLU A 56 0.00 17.92 -4.33
C GLU A 56 0.61 16.94 -3.32
N ALA A 57 1.63 17.37 -2.57
CA ALA A 57 2.26 16.55 -1.54
C ALA A 57 1.30 16.34 -0.34
N GLU A 58 0.61 17.40 0.08
CA GLU A 58 -0.44 17.36 1.10
C GLU A 58 -1.62 16.47 0.65
N ALA A 59 -2.07 16.62 -0.59
CA ALA A 59 -3.16 15.82 -1.15
C ALA A 59 -2.81 14.32 -1.16
N TRP A 60 -1.56 13.99 -1.50
CA TRP A 60 -1.07 12.62 -1.45
C TRP A 60 -1.05 12.07 -0.02
N ILE A 61 -0.57 12.84 0.97
CA ILE A 61 -0.58 12.45 2.38
C ILE A 61 -2.02 12.24 2.88
N SER A 62 -2.92 13.18 2.59
CA SER A 62 -4.33 13.10 2.98
C SER A 62 -5.03 11.86 2.40
N ARG A 63 -4.68 11.48 1.16
CA ARG A 63 -5.13 10.22 0.55
C ARG A 63 -4.62 9.00 1.33
N MET A 64 -3.35 9.00 1.74
CA MET A 64 -2.76 7.92 2.53
C MET A 64 -3.43 7.77 3.90
N GLU A 65 -3.69 8.87 4.60
CA GLU A 65 -4.35 8.86 5.90
C GLU A 65 -5.79 8.33 5.82
N ARG A 66 -6.56 8.76 4.81
CA ARG A 66 -7.92 8.25 4.58
C ARG A 66 -7.92 6.74 4.29
N ALA A 67 -6.96 6.26 3.50
CA ALA A 67 -6.84 4.84 3.20
C ALA A 67 -6.44 4.04 4.45
N ALA A 68 -5.45 4.53 5.20
CA ALA A 68 -5.00 3.92 6.44
C ALA A 68 -6.13 3.84 7.48
N GLY A 69 -6.97 4.87 7.61
CA GLY A 69 -8.15 4.84 8.49
C GLY A 69 -9.21 3.80 8.09
N ARG A 70 -9.18 3.30 6.85
CA ARG A 70 -10.06 2.23 6.34
C ARG A 70 -9.40 0.83 6.38
N GLY A 71 -8.24 0.71 7.02
CA GLY A 71 -7.47 -0.53 7.09
C GLY A 71 -6.66 -0.86 5.83
N ILE A 72 -6.53 0.09 4.88
CA ILE A 72 -5.69 -0.08 3.69
C ILE A 72 -4.32 0.52 3.98
N THR A 73 -3.28 -0.30 4.02
CA THR A 73 -1.92 0.21 4.24
C THR A 73 -1.43 1.06 3.05
N PRO A 74 -0.53 2.03 3.27
CA PRO A 74 0.05 2.81 2.16
C PRO A 74 0.75 1.97 1.09
N ARG A 75 1.30 0.79 1.47
CA ARG A 75 1.87 -0.18 0.53
C ARG A 75 0.80 -0.73 -0.41
N THR A 76 -0.30 -1.25 0.15
CA THR A 76 -1.42 -1.77 -0.64
C THR A 76 -2.02 -0.71 -1.55
N LEU A 77 -2.09 0.55 -1.11
CA LEU A 77 -2.63 1.64 -1.91
C LEU A 77 -1.76 2.03 -3.11
N THR A 78 -0.45 1.78 -3.03
CA THR A 78 0.53 2.15 -4.07
C THR A 78 0.96 0.98 -4.94
N MET A 79 0.52 -0.23 -4.62
CA MET A 79 0.75 -1.42 -5.42
C MET A 79 0.05 -1.32 -6.77
N THR A 80 0.69 -1.89 -7.78
CA THR A 80 0.03 -2.17 -9.05
C THR A 80 -1.02 -3.26 -8.85
N LEU A 81 -1.99 -3.31 -9.78
CA LEU A 81 -3.01 -4.35 -9.76
C LEU A 81 -2.40 -5.76 -9.89
N ALA A 82 -1.33 -5.88 -10.68
CA ALA A 82 -0.61 -7.14 -10.86
C ALA A 82 0.01 -7.61 -9.54
N GLU A 83 0.80 -6.76 -8.86
CA GLU A 83 1.41 -7.09 -7.57
C GLU A 83 0.36 -7.43 -6.50
N TYR A 84 -0.77 -6.70 -6.48
CA TYR A 84 -1.87 -7.02 -5.57
C TYR A 84 -2.48 -8.39 -5.88
N GLY A 85 -2.66 -8.71 -7.16
CA GLY A 85 -3.16 -9.99 -7.63
C GLY A 85 -2.25 -11.14 -7.19
N ASP A 86 -0.95 -11.01 -7.42
CA ASP A 86 0.06 -12.00 -7.05
C ASP A 86 0.05 -12.29 -5.54
N GLU A 87 -0.03 -11.24 -4.70
CA GLU A 87 -0.02 -11.42 -3.23
C GLU A 87 -1.31 -12.02 -2.66
N ASN A 88 -2.44 -11.82 -3.33
CA ASN A 88 -3.74 -12.26 -2.85
C ASN A 88 -4.28 -13.48 -3.61
N TRP A 89 -3.51 -14.03 -4.55
CA TRP A 89 -3.93 -15.12 -5.42
C TRP A 89 -4.43 -16.33 -4.64
N ASP A 90 -3.63 -16.81 -3.68
CA ASP A 90 -3.95 -17.98 -2.86
C ASP A 90 -5.26 -17.79 -2.07
N LEU A 91 -5.50 -16.57 -1.58
CA LEU A 91 -6.73 -16.24 -0.88
C LEU A 91 -7.93 -16.21 -1.85
N ALA A 92 -7.75 -15.61 -3.02
CA ALA A 92 -8.79 -15.48 -4.03
C ALA A 92 -9.21 -16.84 -4.62
N MET A 93 -8.26 -17.76 -4.78
CA MET A 93 -8.50 -19.10 -5.32
C MET A 93 -8.89 -20.12 -4.24
N ARG A 94 -8.89 -19.72 -2.96
CA ARG A 94 -9.16 -20.63 -1.85
C ARG A 94 -10.56 -21.27 -1.97
N GLY A 95 -10.59 -22.60 -1.93
CA GLY A 95 -11.83 -23.37 -1.99
C GLY A 95 -12.28 -23.73 -3.41
N LEU A 96 -11.49 -23.40 -4.43
CA LEU A 96 -11.69 -23.96 -5.77
C LEU A 96 -11.14 -25.38 -5.85
N GLU A 97 -11.91 -26.26 -6.48
CA GLU A 97 -11.45 -27.59 -6.89
C GLU A 97 -10.36 -27.47 -7.96
N THR A 98 -9.42 -28.41 -7.99
CA THR A 98 -8.25 -28.39 -8.90
C THR A 98 -8.65 -28.20 -10.37
N THR A 99 -9.69 -28.89 -10.84
CA THR A 99 -10.21 -28.78 -12.21
C THR A 99 -10.74 -27.38 -12.54
N THR A 100 -11.20 -26.65 -11.51
CA THR A 100 -11.70 -25.28 -11.65
C THR A 100 -10.57 -24.26 -11.52
N LEU A 101 -9.47 -24.60 -10.83
CA LEU A 101 -8.30 -23.73 -10.71
C LEU A 101 -7.55 -23.58 -12.04
N ASP A 102 -7.42 -24.67 -12.80
CA ASP A 102 -6.64 -24.71 -14.05
C ASP A 102 -7.03 -23.58 -15.03
N PRO A 103 -8.31 -23.35 -15.37
CA PRO A 103 -8.71 -22.22 -16.23
C PRO A 103 -8.32 -20.83 -15.70
N TYR A 104 -8.27 -20.63 -14.39
CA TYR A 104 -7.88 -19.34 -13.80
C TYR A 104 -6.36 -19.11 -13.82
N THR A 105 -5.57 -20.18 -13.93
CA THR A 105 -4.10 -20.11 -14.02
C THR A 105 -3.55 -20.11 -15.45
N ALA A 106 -4.40 -20.33 -16.46
CA ALA A 106 -3.99 -20.52 -17.85
C ALA A 106 -3.75 -19.22 -18.67
N GLY A 107 -3.79 -18.06 -17.99
CA GLY A 107 -3.67 -16.73 -18.59
C GLY A 107 -2.24 -16.19 -18.69
#